data_AF-A0A437C598-F1
#
_entry.id   AF-A0A437C598-F1
#
_cell.length_a   1.000
_cell.length_b   1.000
_cell.length_c   1.000
_cell.angle_alpha   90.00
_cell.angle_beta   90.00
_cell.angle_gamma   90.00
#
_symmetry.space_group_name_H-M   'P 1'
#
loop_
_entity.id
_entity.type
_entity.pdbx_description
1 polymer ?
#
loop_
_entity_poly.entity_id
_entity_poly.type
_entity_poly.pdbx_seq_one_letter_code
_entity_poly.pdbx_strand_id
1 'polypeptide(L)' 'METLQEKFSDDCIFKENLEENHYTTYSSYSYPGNYLALSRKGELRRGRRVNRNQASTHFLPRRRLW' A
#
# COMPACT_ATOMS: atom_id res chain seq x y z
N MET A 1 22.51 -15.88 18.93
CA MET A 1 22.16 -14.97 17.82
C MET A 1 20.66 -15.03 17.66
N GLU A 2 19.94 -14.01 18.12
CA GLU A 2 18.48 -13.93 18.01
C GLU A 2 18.14 -13.65 16.54
N THR A 3 17.35 -14.51 15.93
CA THR A 3 16.80 -14.28 14.60
C THR A 3 15.84 -13.09 14.69
N LEU A 4 16.08 -12.02 13.91
CA LEU A 4 15.14 -10.92 13.73
C LEU A 4 13.91 -11.44 12.99
N GLN A 5 13.02 -12.14 13.71
CA GLN A 5 11.70 -12.51 13.20
C GLN A 5 10.92 -11.20 13.09
N GLU A 6 10.76 -10.68 11.87
CA GLU A 6 9.82 -9.58 11.62
C GLU A 6 8.43 -10.06 12.01
N LYS A 7 7.97 -9.61 13.18
CA LYS A 7 6.63 -9.94 13.70
C LYS A 7 5.62 -9.10 12.96
N PHE A 8 4.56 -9.75 12.48
CA PHE A 8 3.37 -9.06 12.03
C PHE A 8 2.86 -8.16 13.16
N SER A 9 2.57 -6.91 12.83
CA SER A 9 2.10 -5.89 13.77
C SER A 9 0.92 -5.12 13.15
N ASP A 10 0.34 -4.21 13.92
CA ASP A 10 -0.73 -3.34 13.44
C ASP A 10 -0.32 -2.49 12.23
N ASP A 11 0.99 -2.20 12.10
CA ASP A 11 1.55 -1.47 10.96
C ASP A 11 1.54 -2.28 9.65
N CYS A 12 1.34 -3.59 9.74
CA CYS A 12 1.20 -4.48 8.58
C CYS A 12 -0.25 -4.55 8.05
N ILE A 13 -1.22 -3.94 8.75
CA ILE A 13 -2.63 -3.99 8.38
C ILE A 13 -2.99 -2.80 7.49
N PHE A 14 -3.53 -3.11 6.31
CA PHE A 14 -4.01 -2.12 5.35
C PHE A 14 -5.48 -2.35 5.01
N LYS A 15 -6.24 -1.27 4.90
CA LYS A 15 -7.61 -1.28 4.37
C LYS A 15 -7.55 -1.20 2.86
N GLU A 16 -8.20 -2.16 2.21
CA GLU A 16 -8.37 -2.21 0.77
C GLU A 16 -9.61 -1.41 0.35
N ASN A 17 -9.46 -0.54 -0.65
CA ASN A 17 -10.55 0.25 -1.19
C ASN A 17 -10.55 0.18 -2.72
N LEU A 18 -11.70 -0.19 -3.30
CA LEU A 18 -11.91 -0.11 -4.75
C LEU A 18 -12.25 1.34 -5.14
N GLU A 19 -11.55 1.84 -6.14
CA GLU A 19 -11.67 3.20 -6.67
C GLU A 19 -12.59 3.26 -7.89
N GLU A 20 -13.11 4.44 -8.21
CA GLU A 20 -14.00 4.65 -9.37
C GLU A 20 -13.34 4.26 -10.71
N ASN A 21 -12.01 4.35 -10.79
CA ASN A 21 -11.24 3.92 -11.96
C ASN A 21 -10.95 2.42 -11.99
N HIS A 22 -11.57 1.63 -11.09
CA HIS A 22 -11.40 0.18 -10.96
C HIS A 22 -10.00 -0.28 -10.53
N TYR A 23 -9.19 0.62 -10.00
CA TYR A 23 -7.96 0.27 -9.29
C TYR A 23 -8.23 0.20 -7.80
N THR A 24 -7.27 -0.35 -7.06
CA THR A 24 -7.35 -0.52 -5.62
C THR A 24 -6.35 0.40 -4.93
N THR A 25 -6.76 1.04 -3.84
CA THR A 25 -5.86 1.73 -2.91
C THR A 25 -5.75 0.96 -1.60
N TYR A 26 -4.59 1.10 -0.93
CA TYR A 26 -4.33 0.48 0.37
C TYR A 26 -3.96 1.57 1.37
N SER A 27 -4.83 1.81 2.35
CA SER A 27 -4.60 2.80 3.41
C SER A 27 -4.18 2.13 4.72
N SER A 28 -3.25 2.74 5.45
CA SER A 28 -2.82 2.19 6.75
C SER A 28 -3.97 2.18 7.75
N TYR A 29 -4.11 1.07 8.48
CA TYR A 29 -5.08 0.98 9.57
C TYR A 29 -4.68 1.88 10.74
N SER A 30 -3.42 1.81 11.18
CA SER A 30 -2.86 2.56 12.32
C SER A 30 -2.60 4.04 12.02
N TYR A 31 -2.36 4.40 10.75
CA TYR A 31 -2.07 5.77 10.34
C TYR A 31 -3.04 6.25 9.24
N PRO A 32 -4.27 6.67 9.60
CA PRO A 32 -5.26 7.15 8.65
C PRO A 32 -4.71 8.28 7.75
N GLY A 33 -5.02 8.20 6.45
CA GLY A 33 -4.51 9.16 5.45
C GLY A 33 -3.14 8.80 4.86
N ASN A 34 -2.43 7.81 5.40
CA ASN A 34 -1.25 7.24 4.75
C ASN A 34 -1.64 6.11 3.79
N TYR A 35 -1.06 6.13 2.59
CA TYR A 35 -1.31 5.14 1.54
C TYR A 35 -0.02 4.42 1.14
N LEU A 36 -0.14 3.15 0.77
CA LEU A 36 0.92 2.48 0.01
C LEU A 36 1.08 3.18 -1.33
N ALA A 37 2.33 3.42 -1.74
CA ALA A 37 2.59 4.06 -3.02
C ALA A 37 3.96 3.71 -3.57
N LEU A 38 4.02 3.53 -4.89
CA LEU A 38 5.24 3.32 -5.65
C LEU A 38 5.44 4.46 -6.66
N SER A 39 6.69 4.87 -6.84
CA SER A 39 7.07 5.76 -7.94
C SER A 39 6.96 5.02 -9.27
N ARG A 40 6.99 5.75 -10.39
CA ARG A 40 7.03 5.15 -11.73
C ARG A 40 8.26 4.26 -11.94
N LYS A 41 9.33 4.46 -11.14
CA LYS A 41 10.55 3.64 -11.15
C LYS A 41 10.47 2.42 -10.21
N GLY A 42 9.35 2.23 -9.51
CA GLY A 42 9.17 1.13 -8.55
C GLY A 42 9.67 1.42 -7.13
N GLU A 43 10.03 2.66 -6.82
CA GLU A 43 10.55 3.03 -5.49
C GLU A 43 9.42 3.34 -4.51
N LEU A 44 9.59 2.97 -3.24
CA LEU A 44 8.63 3.30 -2.18
C LEU A 44 8.49 4.82 -2.00
N ARG A 45 7.25 5.31 -1.96
CA ARG A 45 6.94 6.69 -1.59
C ARG A 45 6.44 6.73 -0.15
N ARG A 46 6.85 7.76 0.61
CA ARG A 46 6.37 7.96 2.00
C ARG A 46 4.86 8.22 1.98
N GLY A 47 4.09 7.42 2.71
CA GLY A 47 2.62 7.48 2.75
C GLY A 47 2.05 8.87 3.02
N ARG A 48 2.64 9.63 3.96
CA ARG A 48 2.22 11.00 4.28
C ARG A 48 2.44 12.04 3.17
N ARG A 49 3.17 11.70 2.10
CA ARG A 49 3.46 12.58 0.94
C ARG A 49 2.60 12.25 -0.27
N VAL A 50 1.72 11.26 -0.16
CA VAL A 50 0.81 10.83 -1.22
C VAL A 50 -0.62 10.93 -0.71
N ASN A 51 -1.58 10.93 -1.63
CA ASN A 51 -3.00 10.90 -1.30
C ASN A 51 -3.73 9.95 -2.26
N ARG A 52 -4.97 9.59 -1.90
CA ARG A 52 -5.84 8.66 -2.63
C ARG A 52 -5.97 8.95 -4.12
N ASN A 53 -5.91 10.21 -4.55
CA ASN A 53 -6.16 10.60 -5.94
C ASN A 53 -4.89 10.50 -6.82
N GLN A 54 -3.73 10.21 -6.23
CA GLN A 54 -2.48 10.08 -6.98
C GLN A 54 -2.33 8.68 -7.57
N ALA A 55 -2.10 8.57 -8.87
CA ALA A 55 -1.91 7.30 -9.58
C ALA A 55 -0.86 6.36 -8.93
N SER A 56 0.16 6.89 -8.24
CA SER A 56 1.14 6.08 -7.50
C SER A 56 0.56 5.24 -6.37
N THR A 57 -0.66 5.55 -5.90
CA THR A 57 -1.38 4.82 -4.84
C THR A 57 -2.34 3.77 -5.38
N HIS A 58 -2.55 3.74 -6.71
CA HIS A 58 -3.49 2.84 -7.37
C HIS A 58 -2.76 1.59 -7.85
N PHE A 59 -3.17 0.45 -7.31
CA PHE A 59 -2.65 -0.87 -7.64
C PHE A 59 -3.71 -1.67 -8.40
N LEU A 60 -3.25 -2.49 -9.34
CA LEU A 60 -4.11 -3.48 -9.99
C LEU A 60 -3.64 -4.86 -9.53
N PRO A 61 -4.43 -5.57 -8.70
CA PRO A 61 -4.11 -6.93 -8.29
C PRO A 61 -4.04 -7.84 -9.52
N ARG A 62 -2.84 -8.29 -9.87
CA ARG A 62 -2.66 -9.27 -10.95
C ARG A 62 -2.77 -10.67 -10.35
N ARG A 63 -3.73 -11.44 -10.83
CA ARG A 63 -3.73 -12.89 -10.59
C ARG A 63 -2.50 -13.48 -11.29
N ARG A 64 -1.71 -14.28 -10.57
CA ARG A 64 -0.79 -15.20 -11.23
C ARG A 64 -1.65 -16.25 -11.93
N LEU A 65 -1.64 -16.24 -13.26
CA LEU A 65 -2.09 -17.37 -14.04
C LEU A 65 -0.97 -18.42 -13.94
N TRP A 66 -1.36 -19.63 -13.56
CA TRP A 66 -0.49 -20.79 -13.36
C TRP A 66 0.36 -21.09 -14.59
#